data_AF-A0A2N0M5H8-F1
#
_entry.id   AF-A0A2N0M5H8-F1
#
_cell.length_a   1.000
_cell.length_b   1.000
_cell.length_c   1.000
_cell.angle_alpha   90.00
_cell.angle_beta   90.00
_cell.angle_gamma   90.00
#
_symmetry.space_group_name_H-M   'P 1'
#
loop_
_entity.id
_entity.type
_entity.pdbx_description
1 polymer ?
#
loop_
_entity_poly.entity_id
_entity_poly.type
_entity_poly.pdbx_seq_one_letter_code
_entity_poly.pdbx_strand_id
1 'polypeptide(L)' 'IPATVSALQEIGPRYIVPGHCTGWAATHRIAQAMPDAFIQHSVGTEFVFRAAG' A
#
# COMPACT_ATOMS: atom_id res chain seq x y z
N ILE A 1 -5.66 -12.75 -1.11
CA ILE A 1 -5.69 -11.81 -2.27
C ILE A 1 -4.43 -11.92 -3.15
N PRO A 2 -4.03 -13.12 -3.59
CA PRO A 2 -2.77 -13.28 -4.32
C PRO A 2 -2.74 -12.51 -5.65
N ALA A 3 -3.83 -12.54 -6.44
CA ALA A 3 -3.89 -11.85 -7.73
C ALA A 3 -3.68 -10.32 -7.61
N THR A 4 -4.30 -9.68 -6.60
CA THR A 4 -4.12 -8.24 -6.35
C THR A 4 -2.69 -7.91 -5.94
N VAL A 5 -2.06 -8.74 -5.10
CA VAL A 5 -0.67 -8.53 -4.68
C VAL A 5 0.28 -8.65 -5.87
N SER A 6 0.09 -9.66 -6.73
CA SER A 6 0.89 -9.81 -7.95
C SER A 6 0.74 -8.62 -8.89
N ALA A 7 -0.49 -8.15 -9.11
CA ALA A 7 -0.72 -6.96 -9.92
C ALA A 7 -0.09 -5.68 -9.33
N LEU A 8 -0.12 -5.51 -7.99
CA LEU A 8 0.56 -4.40 -7.33
C LEU A 8 2.07 -4.47 -7.51
N GLN A 9 2.66 -5.66 -7.45
CA GLN A 9 4.09 -5.87 -7.70
C GLN A 9 4.47 -5.55 -9.16
N GLU A 10 3.62 -5.91 -10.12
CA GLU A 10 3.81 -5.58 -11.54
C GLU A 10 3.73 -4.07 -11.81
N ILE A 11 2.79 -3.37 -11.16
CA ILE A 11 2.67 -1.90 -11.25
C ILE A 11 3.89 -1.21 -10.61
N GLY A 12 4.46 -1.80 -9.56
CA GLY A 12 5.60 -1.23 -8.83
C GLY A 12 5.35 0.17 -8.25
N PRO A 13 4.20 0.44 -7.59
CA PRO A 13 3.93 1.76 -7.04
C PRO A 13 4.93 2.09 -5.92
N ARG A 14 5.30 3.37 -5.85
CA ARG A 14 6.18 3.88 -4.78
C ARG A 14 5.54 3.86 -3.40
N TYR A 15 4.21 4.00 -3.36
CA TYR A 15 3.44 4.08 -2.12
C TYR A 15 2.16 3.27 -2.23
N ILE A 16 1.86 2.48 -1.20
CA ILE A 16 0.62 1.72 -1.05
C ILE A 16 0.08 1.98 0.35
N VAL A 17 -1.17 2.47 0.43
CA VAL A 17 -1.85 2.80 1.69
C VAL A 17 -3.15 1.99 1.79
N PRO A 18 -3.12 0.74 2.31
CA PRO A 18 -4.32 -0.09 2.42
C PRO A 18 -5.26 0.43 3.51
N GLY A 19 -6.58 0.51 3.25
CA GLY A 19 -7.53 1.04 4.23
C GLY A 19 -8.95 0.51 4.17
N HIS A 20 -9.75 0.94 5.16
CA HIS A 20 -11.15 0.61 5.37
C HIS A 20 -11.47 -0.89 5.15
N CYS A 21 -12.06 -1.23 4.01
CA CYS A 21 -12.52 -2.58 3.68
C CYS A 21 -11.42 -3.53 3.22
N THR A 22 -10.17 -3.05 3.04
CA THR A 22 -9.05 -3.91 2.63
C THR A 22 -8.90 -5.08 3.60
N GLY A 23 -9.06 -4.81 4.89
CA GLY A 23 -9.09 -5.82 5.95
C GLY A 23 -7.70 -6.33 6.34
N TRP A 24 -7.61 -6.83 7.58
CA TRP A 24 -6.34 -7.16 8.23
C TRP A 24 -5.47 -8.12 7.43
N ALA A 25 -6.05 -9.24 6.95
CA ALA A 25 -5.31 -10.27 6.24
C ALA A 25 -4.71 -9.77 4.92
N ALA A 26 -5.45 -8.95 4.17
CA ALA A 26 -4.96 -8.36 2.92
C ALA A 26 -3.86 -7.32 3.19
N THR A 27 -4.07 -6.44 4.18
CA THR A 27 -3.07 -5.45 4.59
C THR A 27 -1.74 -6.11 4.94
N HIS A 28 -1.76 -7.21 5.70
CA HIS A 28 -0.54 -7.93 6.07
C HIS A 28 0.14 -8.59 4.87
N ARG A 29 -0.64 -9.17 3.93
CA ARG A 29 -0.07 -9.76 2.71
C ARG A 29 0.60 -8.70 1.82
N ILE A 30 0.01 -7.51 1.71
CA ILE A 30 0.60 -6.38 0.98
C ILE A 30 1.88 -5.92 1.69
N ALA A 31 1.85 -5.72 3.01
CA ALA A 31 3.01 -5.30 3.78
C ALA A 31 4.19 -6.28 3.69
N GLN A 32 3.91 -7.60 3.67
CA GLN A 32 4.93 -8.63 3.51
C GLN A 32 5.53 -8.66 2.09
N ALA A 33 4.70 -8.45 1.07
CA ALA A 33 5.12 -8.56 -0.32
C ALA A 33 5.83 -7.30 -0.85
N MET A 34 5.51 -6.13 -0.30
CA MET A 34 6.01 -4.83 -0.75
C MET A 34 6.30 -3.90 0.44
N PRO A 35 7.22 -4.27 1.34
CA PRO A 35 7.45 -3.53 2.59
C PRO A 35 7.91 -2.09 2.36
N ASP A 36 8.70 -1.84 1.32
CA ASP A 36 9.25 -0.51 1.03
C ASP A 36 8.19 0.48 0.49
N ALA A 37 7.14 -0.03 -0.13
CA ALA A 37 6.02 0.78 -0.64
C ALA A 37 4.90 0.93 0.40
N PHE A 38 4.83 0.03 1.39
CA PHE A 38 3.72 0.00 2.34
C PHE A 38 3.79 1.16 3.34
N ILE A 39 2.67 1.86 3.50
CA ILE A 39 2.50 2.87 4.54
C ILE A 39 1.26 2.57 5.37
N GLN A 40 1.44 2.47 6.68
CA GLN A 40 0.35 2.42 7.63
C GLN A 40 -0.28 3.82 7.77
N HIS A 41 -1.60 3.89 7.70
CA HIS A 41 -2.36 5.13 7.93
C HIS A 41 -3.32 4.97 9.10
N SER A 42 -3.85 6.10 9.55
CA SER A 42 -4.92 6.20 10.54
C SER A 42 -5.86 7.34 10.17
N VAL A 43 -6.98 7.47 10.88
CA VAL A 43 -7.88 8.62 10.69
C VAL A 43 -7.11 9.92 10.96
N GLY A 44 -7.20 10.88 10.04
CA GLY A 44 -6.51 12.16 10.14
C GLY A 44 -5.06 12.17 9.63
N THR A 45 -4.55 11.05 9.10
CA THR A 45 -3.26 11.04 8.41
C THR A 45 -3.31 11.89 7.13
N GLU A 46 -2.40 12.85 7.01
CA GLU A 46 -2.20 13.68 5.81
C GLU A 46 -0.97 13.19 5.02
N PHE A 47 -1.11 13.05 3.70
CA PHE A 47 -0.01 12.69 2.80
C PHE A 47 0.32 13.87 1.88
N VAL A 48 1.52 14.42 2.02
CA VAL A 48 2.00 15.53 1.18
C VAL A 48 3.04 15.01 0.19
N PHE A 49 2.72 15.12 -1.10
CA PHE A 49 3.62 14.72 -2.19
C PHE A 49 4.25 15.95 -2.85
N ARG A 50 5.49 15.79 -3.31
CA ARG A 50 6.17 16.78 -4.15
C ARG A 50 6.36 16.20 -5.54
N ALA A 51 6.19 17.02 -6.56
CA ALA A 51 6.57 16.64 -7.91
C ALA A 51 8.08 16.38 -7.95
N ALA A 52 8.48 15.35 -8.69
CA ALA A 52 9.88 15.22 -9.07
C ALA A 52 10.18 16.36 -10.06
N GLY A 53 11.22 17.14 -9.77
CA GLY A 53 11.77 18.13 -10.71
C GLY A 53 12.48 17.47 -11.88
#